data_AF-A0A8C6R0Y6-F1
#
_entry.id   AF-A0A8C6R0Y6-F1
#
_cell.length_a   1.000
_cell.length_b   1.000
_cell.length_c   1.000
_cell.angle_alpha   90.00
_cell.angle_beta   90.00
_cell.angle_gamma   90.00
#
_symmetry.space_group_name_H-M   'P 1'
#
loop_
_entity.id
_entity.type
_entity.pdbx_description
1 polymer ?
#
loop_
_entity_poly.entity_id
_entity_poly.type
_entity_poly.pdbx_seq_one_letter_code
_entity_poly.pdbx_strand_id
1 'polypeptide(L)'
;MTNEGQPWVSLVVRKTRLQVSQDPSLNYEYLPMVGMKSFIQASLELLLGKHNQAIVEKRVRHRVKIGAFKLGAQFLRTWHRNSQVVCIVSCQKELYGLVFQDMGFIVYEYSIWSPQELCSDPGRFFEVIEHIPADSILVIGNIVDCRLTQSQWAKLMSTIKSKRIFPFFDVPCQGLATGDLEEDVRLLRYFVSLGFEFFCSQSLSKNFGIYGVVWRREQGNGELSCLLCILKLIWGLYYSAFCYCNKIPEMINLKRRKKQSLKAVVENIMLVKEKVKEKLRLLGTPGSWNHITEQSGTHGYLELNHQQVEFLIKKKHIYIPKNSRINFTCINARNIDYITQSIHEAVMLTQ
;
A
#
# COMPACT_ATOMS: atom_id res chain seq x y z
N MET A 1 -8.07 -12.73 -9.30
CA MET A 1 -8.35 -14.18 -9.33
C MET A 1 -8.11 -14.70 -10.74
N THR A 2 -8.12 -16.01 -10.96
CA THR A 2 -8.21 -16.57 -12.33
C THR A 2 -9.62 -16.32 -12.90
N ASN A 3 -9.81 -16.58 -14.20
CA ASN A 3 -11.14 -16.50 -14.83
C ASN A 3 -12.19 -17.43 -14.18
N GLU A 4 -11.74 -18.43 -13.44
CA GLU A 4 -12.59 -19.39 -12.73
C GLU A 4 -12.85 -19.02 -11.26
N GLY A 5 -12.43 -17.83 -10.83
CA GLY A 5 -12.60 -17.37 -9.44
C GLY A 5 -11.63 -18.03 -8.45
N GLN A 6 -10.56 -18.66 -8.93
CA GLN A 6 -9.54 -19.25 -8.07
C GLN A 6 -8.44 -18.23 -7.69
N PRO A 7 -7.77 -18.39 -6.54
CA PRO A 7 -6.60 -17.59 -6.19
C PRO A 7 -5.56 -17.64 -7.30
N TRP A 8 -5.14 -16.48 -7.80
CA TRP A 8 -4.11 -16.41 -8.82
C TRP A 8 -2.73 -16.45 -8.16
N VAL A 9 -1.86 -17.34 -8.64
CA VAL A 9 -0.46 -17.42 -8.22
C VAL A 9 0.41 -17.11 -9.42
N SER A 10 1.29 -16.12 -9.29
CA SER A 10 2.24 -15.77 -10.35
C SER A 10 3.09 -16.98 -10.75
N LEU A 11 3.34 -17.15 -12.05
CA LEU A 11 4.27 -18.16 -12.56
C LEU A 11 5.67 -18.02 -11.95
N VAL A 12 6.08 -16.80 -11.61
CA VAL A 12 7.36 -16.54 -10.92
C VAL A 12 7.34 -17.20 -9.54
N VAL A 13 6.29 -16.96 -8.75
CA VAL A 13 6.12 -17.57 -7.42
C VAL A 13 6.07 -19.08 -7.52
N ARG A 14 5.34 -19.64 -8.48
CA ARG A 14 5.25 -21.09 -8.69
C ARG A 14 6.61 -21.70 -9.01
N LYS A 15 7.38 -21.08 -9.92
CA LYS A 15 8.75 -21.53 -10.26
C LYS A 15 9.69 -21.44 -9.07
N THR A 16 9.66 -20.32 -8.33
CA THR A 16 10.51 -20.15 -7.15
C THR A 16 10.17 -21.15 -6.05
N ARG A 17 8.89 -21.45 -5.81
CA ARG A 17 8.48 -22.48 -4.85
C ARG A 17 9.07 -23.86 -5.21
N LEU A 18 9.04 -24.22 -6.49
CA LEU A 18 9.66 -25.47 -6.97
C LEU A 18 11.18 -25.46 -6.77
N GLN A 19 11.85 -24.36 -7.14
CA GLN A 19 13.30 -24.19 -6.95
C GLN A 19 13.74 -24.22 -5.48
N VAL A 20 12.89 -23.75 -4.57
CA VAL A 20 13.14 -23.83 -3.12
C VAL A 20 12.95 -25.26 -2.64
N SER A 21 11.88 -25.95 -3.07
CA SER A 21 11.62 -27.34 -2.65
C SER A 21 12.67 -28.34 -3.12
N GLN A 22 13.38 -28.03 -4.21
CA GLN A 22 14.43 -28.87 -4.79
C GLN A 22 15.84 -28.50 -4.31
N ASP A 23 15.96 -27.52 -3.41
CA ASP A 23 17.26 -27.04 -2.95
C ASP A 23 17.83 -27.92 -1.83
N PRO A 24 18.97 -28.60 -2.04
CA PRO A 24 19.59 -29.43 -1.00
C PRO A 24 20.14 -28.62 0.19
N SER A 25 20.30 -27.30 0.04
CA SER A 25 20.72 -26.39 1.12
C SER A 25 19.55 -25.84 1.94
N LEU A 26 18.31 -26.19 1.59
CA LEU A 26 17.14 -25.78 2.35
C LEU A 26 17.18 -26.42 3.75
N ASN A 27 17.24 -25.57 4.77
CA ASN A 27 17.07 -25.96 6.16
C ASN A 27 15.97 -25.12 6.82
N TYR A 28 15.52 -25.58 7.98
CA TYR A 28 14.47 -24.94 8.78
C TYR A 28 15.05 -24.18 9.98
N GLU A 29 16.32 -23.78 9.87
CA GLU A 29 17.02 -23.03 10.90
C GLU A 29 16.40 -21.65 11.09
N TYR A 30 16.58 -21.11 12.29
CA TYR A 30 16.13 -19.78 12.61
C TYR A 30 16.84 -18.73 11.74
N LEU A 31 16.05 -17.86 11.11
CA LEU A 31 16.61 -16.72 10.40
C LEU A 31 17.26 -15.72 11.37
N PRO A 32 18.27 -14.95 10.91
CA PRO A 32 18.79 -13.84 11.69
C PRO A 32 17.67 -12.90 12.11
N MET A 33 17.76 -12.33 13.32
CA MET A 33 16.72 -11.47 13.91
C MET A 33 16.34 -10.25 13.04
N VAL A 34 17.29 -9.77 12.22
CA VAL A 34 17.09 -8.66 11.28
C VAL A 34 16.44 -9.09 9.96
N GLY A 35 16.37 -10.40 9.71
CA GLY A 35 16.06 -11.02 8.42
C GLY A 35 17.32 -11.32 7.62
N MET A 36 17.14 -11.97 6.47
CA MET A 36 18.27 -12.31 5.59
C MET A 36 18.82 -11.09 4.87
N LYS A 37 20.15 -10.94 4.87
CA LYS A 37 20.85 -9.82 4.19
C LYS A 37 20.47 -9.70 2.71
N SER A 38 20.41 -10.83 2.01
CA SER A 38 20.06 -10.88 0.59
C SER A 38 18.63 -10.39 0.32
N PHE A 39 17.67 -10.77 1.17
CA PHE A 39 16.28 -10.31 1.06
C PHE A 39 16.15 -8.82 1.37
N ILE A 40 16.81 -8.37 2.44
CA ILE A 40 16.84 -6.97 2.85
C ILE A 40 17.37 -6.11 1.69
N GLN A 41 18.50 -6.49 1.10
CA GLN A 41 19.10 -5.79 -0.04
C GLN A 41 18.13 -5.74 -1.22
N ALA A 42 17.55 -6.88 -1.61
CA ALA A 42 16.63 -6.94 -2.73
C ALA A 42 15.35 -6.11 -2.51
N SER A 43 14.81 -6.10 -1.29
CA SER A 43 13.63 -5.30 -0.93
C SER A 43 13.93 -3.79 -0.95
N LEU A 44 15.10 -3.41 -0.46
CA LEU A 44 15.59 -2.04 -0.56
C LEU A 44 15.79 -1.58 -2.00
N GLU A 45 16.42 -2.42 -2.83
CA GLU A 45 16.60 -2.12 -4.26
C GLU A 45 15.28 -2.00 -5.02
N LEU A 46 14.26 -2.74 -4.59
CA LEU A 46 12.92 -2.65 -5.15
C LEU A 46 12.24 -1.32 -4.76
N LEU A 47 12.34 -0.93 -3.50
CA LEU A 47 11.71 0.28 -2.97
C LEU A 47 12.42 1.56 -3.45
N LEU A 48 13.75 1.62 -3.28
CA LEU A 48 14.54 2.84 -3.46
C LEU A 48 15.27 2.91 -4.82
N GLY A 49 15.42 1.77 -5.49
CA GLY A 49 16.24 1.63 -6.70
C GLY A 49 17.66 1.16 -6.43
N LYS A 50 18.28 0.48 -7.40
CA LYS A 50 19.60 -0.18 -7.24
C LYS A 50 20.75 0.76 -6.90
N HIS A 51 20.75 1.96 -7.49
CA HIS A 51 21.85 2.93 -7.39
C HIS A 51 21.53 4.09 -6.45
N ASN A 52 20.59 3.91 -5.52
CA ASN A 52 20.21 4.98 -4.61
C ASN A 52 21.34 5.26 -3.61
N GLN A 53 21.80 6.51 -3.52
CA GLN A 53 22.84 6.95 -2.60
C GLN A 53 22.54 6.55 -1.15
N ALA A 54 21.27 6.56 -0.73
CA ALA A 54 20.88 6.18 0.62
C ALA A 54 21.26 4.72 0.97
N ILE A 55 21.29 3.82 -0.02
CA ILE A 55 21.74 2.43 0.16
C ILE A 55 23.27 2.39 0.25
N VAL A 56 23.96 3.05 -0.68
CA VAL A 56 25.44 3.07 -0.77
C VAL A 56 26.06 3.65 0.50
N GLU A 57 25.50 4.73 1.01
CA GLU A 57 25.93 5.42 2.24
C GLU A 57 25.48 4.71 3.53
N LYS A 58 24.83 3.54 3.42
CA LYS A 58 24.32 2.72 4.54
C LYS A 58 23.40 3.51 5.49
N ARG A 59 22.71 4.54 4.97
CA ARG A 59 21.77 5.39 5.71
C ARG A 59 20.41 4.74 5.95
N VAL A 60 20.18 3.60 5.29
CA VAL A 60 18.93 2.86 5.38
C VAL A 60 19.10 1.64 6.26
N ARG A 61 18.15 1.43 7.18
CA ARG A 61 18.01 0.21 7.97
C ARG A 61 16.72 -0.47 7.56
N HIS A 62 16.83 -1.73 7.15
CA HIS A 62 15.69 -2.56 6.80
C HIS A 62 15.59 -3.80 7.68
N ARG A 63 14.37 -4.14 8.11
CA ARG A 63 14.07 -5.35 8.87
C ARG A 63 12.86 -6.09 8.30
N VAL A 64 12.94 -7.40 8.23
CA VAL A 64 11.87 -8.26 7.72
C VAL A 64 11.00 -8.72 8.87
N LYS A 65 9.79 -8.19 9.01
CA LYS A 65 8.88 -8.55 10.10
C LYS A 65 7.41 -8.38 9.69
N ILE A 66 6.60 -9.37 10.02
CA ILE A 66 5.14 -9.27 9.96
C ILE A 66 4.68 -8.12 10.87
N GLY A 67 3.71 -7.33 10.41
CA GLY A 67 3.20 -6.19 11.18
C GLY A 67 4.10 -4.95 11.14
N ALA A 68 4.90 -4.77 10.07
CA ALA A 68 5.76 -3.60 9.86
C ALA A 68 5.10 -2.25 10.18
N PHE A 69 3.82 -2.09 9.82
CA PHE A 69 3.03 -0.90 10.13
C PHE A 69 2.86 -0.67 11.64
N LYS A 70 2.38 -1.68 12.38
CA LYS A 70 2.23 -1.63 13.85
C LYS A 70 3.57 -1.40 14.56
N LEU A 71 4.63 -2.05 14.07
CA LEU A 71 5.98 -1.88 14.59
C LEU A 71 6.49 -0.45 14.40
N GLY A 72 6.16 0.17 13.26
CA GLY A 72 6.47 1.58 13.02
C GLY A 72 5.76 2.51 13.98
N ALA A 73 4.47 2.29 14.21
CA ALA A 73 3.70 3.07 15.19
C ALA A 73 4.30 2.96 16.60
N GLN A 74 4.65 1.74 17.04
CA GLN A 74 5.33 1.48 18.32
C GLN A 74 6.71 2.17 18.42
N PHE A 75 7.49 2.11 17.34
CA PHE A 75 8.78 2.79 17.27
C PHE A 75 8.60 4.30 17.44
N LEU A 76 7.67 4.91 16.70
CA LEU A 76 7.40 6.34 16.78
C LEU A 76 6.91 6.76 18.15
N ARG A 77 6.10 5.94 18.83
CA ARG A 77 5.64 6.26 20.19
C ARG A 77 6.81 6.35 21.17
N THR A 78 7.83 5.51 20.97
CA THR A 78 8.98 5.44 21.87
C THR A 78 10.03 6.50 21.52
N TRP A 79 10.29 6.72 20.23
CA TRP A 79 11.33 7.59 19.71
C TRP A 79 10.87 9.05 19.61
N HIS A 80 9.67 9.28 19.12
CA HIS A 80 9.14 10.61 18.80
C HIS A 80 8.12 11.06 19.85
N ARG A 81 8.53 11.02 21.13
CA ARG A 81 7.64 11.21 22.30
C ARG A 81 6.88 12.54 22.32
N ASN A 82 7.43 13.56 21.68
CA ASN A 82 6.84 14.89 21.61
C ASN A 82 5.65 14.96 20.64
N SER A 83 5.58 14.06 19.64
CA SER A 83 4.41 13.98 18.76
C SER A 83 3.35 13.11 19.36
N GLN A 84 2.23 13.73 19.69
CA GLN A 84 1.01 13.02 20.06
C GLN A 84 0.04 12.90 18.88
N VAL A 85 0.22 13.72 17.84
CA VAL A 85 -0.71 13.82 16.72
C VAL A 85 -0.20 13.02 15.52
N VAL A 86 -1.08 12.16 15.00
CA VAL A 86 -0.90 11.40 13.77
C VAL A 86 -2.00 11.81 12.79
N CYS A 87 -1.61 12.28 11.62
CA CYS A 87 -2.52 12.64 10.55
C CYS A 87 -2.38 11.62 9.42
N ILE A 88 -3.45 10.91 9.10
CA ILE A 88 -3.47 9.87 8.07
C ILE A 88 -4.15 10.44 6.83
N VAL A 89 -3.48 10.32 5.68
CA VAL A 89 -4.00 10.72 4.38
C VAL A 89 -4.04 9.52 3.45
N SER A 90 -5.22 9.26 2.89
CA SER A 90 -5.46 8.21 1.89
C SER A 90 -6.62 8.60 0.97
N CYS A 91 -6.79 7.88 -0.16
CA CYS A 91 -7.92 8.12 -1.06
C CYS A 91 -9.26 8.11 -0.30
N GLN A 92 -9.53 7.10 0.53
CA GLN A 92 -10.64 7.13 1.49
C GLN A 92 -10.16 6.74 2.89
N LYS A 93 -10.98 7.00 3.92
CA LYS A 93 -10.72 6.58 5.30
C LYS A 93 -10.62 5.05 5.37
N GLU A 94 -9.46 4.55 5.76
CA GLU A 94 -9.20 3.13 5.99
C GLU A 94 -8.94 2.90 7.48
N LEU A 95 -8.99 1.65 7.94
CA LEU A 95 -8.84 1.27 9.36
C LEU A 95 -7.42 1.48 9.93
N TYR A 96 -6.56 2.24 9.26
CA TYR A 96 -5.19 2.51 9.70
C TYR A 96 -5.14 3.24 11.04
N GLY A 97 -6.11 4.12 11.33
CA GLY A 97 -6.13 4.90 12.55
C GLY A 97 -6.19 4.08 13.83
N LEU A 98 -6.86 2.92 13.80
CA LEU A 98 -6.97 2.04 14.97
C LEU A 98 -5.60 1.59 15.50
N VAL A 99 -4.62 1.38 14.61
CA VAL A 99 -3.28 0.94 15.02
C VAL A 99 -2.54 2.04 15.77
N PHE A 100 -2.71 3.30 15.37
CA PHE A 100 -2.09 4.44 16.05
C PHE A 100 -2.85 4.81 17.33
N GLN A 101 -4.17 4.68 17.35
CA GLN A 101 -4.99 4.88 18.55
C GLN A 101 -4.63 3.86 19.66
N ASP A 102 -4.43 2.58 19.30
CA ASP A 102 -3.96 1.52 20.21
C ASP A 102 -2.60 1.86 20.88
N MET A 103 -1.78 2.69 20.22
CA MET A 103 -0.49 3.16 20.74
C MET A 103 -0.58 4.48 21.52
N GLY A 104 -1.79 5.02 21.69
CA GLY A 104 -2.05 6.26 22.44
C GLY A 104 -1.77 7.55 21.67
N PHE A 105 -1.81 7.51 20.33
CA PHE A 105 -1.77 8.73 19.51
C PHE A 105 -3.18 9.33 19.33
N ILE A 106 -3.22 10.65 19.20
CA ILE A 106 -4.39 11.40 18.72
C ILE A 106 -4.37 11.29 17.20
N VAL A 107 -5.38 10.64 16.62
CA VAL A 107 -5.42 10.34 15.18
C VAL A 107 -6.46 11.19 14.46
N TYR A 108 -6.03 11.88 13.42
CA TYR A 108 -6.90 12.55 12.46
C TYR A 108 -6.80 11.85 11.09
N GLU A 109 -7.93 11.46 10.53
CA GLU A 109 -7.99 10.78 9.23
C GLU A 109 -8.63 11.68 8.18
N TYR A 110 -7.90 11.87 7.08
CA TYR A 110 -8.29 12.71 5.96
C TYR A 110 -8.42 11.89 4.68
N SER A 111 -9.49 12.18 3.95
CA SER A 111 -9.81 11.55 2.67
C SER A 111 -9.57 12.57 1.55
N ILE A 112 -8.71 12.22 0.58
CA ILE A 112 -8.49 13.07 -0.60
C ILE A 112 -9.50 12.81 -1.71
N TRP A 113 -10.35 11.78 -1.58
CA TRP A 113 -11.45 11.54 -2.51
C TRP A 113 -12.50 12.65 -2.45
N SER A 114 -12.85 13.20 -3.62
CA SER A 114 -13.97 14.14 -3.81
C SER A 114 -15.22 13.38 -4.23
N PRO A 115 -16.28 13.30 -3.39
CA PRO A 115 -17.53 12.64 -3.77
C PRO A 115 -18.28 13.36 -4.91
N GLN A 116 -18.01 14.65 -5.11
CA GLN A 116 -18.64 15.47 -6.15
C GLN A 116 -18.03 15.19 -7.52
N GLU A 117 -16.70 15.15 -7.59
CA GLU A 117 -15.95 14.92 -8.84
C GLU A 117 -15.64 13.44 -9.09
N LEU A 118 -15.88 12.57 -8.08
CA LEU A 118 -15.61 11.14 -8.11
C LEU A 118 -14.15 10.83 -8.45
N CYS A 119 -13.24 11.67 -7.96
CA CYS A 119 -11.81 11.59 -8.24
C CYS A 119 -10.98 11.96 -7.00
N SER A 120 -9.66 11.69 -7.05
CA SER A 120 -8.74 12.14 -6.01
C SER A 120 -8.42 13.61 -6.23
N ASP A 121 -8.64 14.44 -5.21
CA ASP A 121 -8.42 15.89 -5.25
C ASP A 121 -7.07 16.25 -4.59
N PRO A 122 -6.07 16.69 -5.39
CA PRO A 122 -4.81 17.22 -4.89
C PRO A 122 -4.96 18.38 -3.90
N GLY A 123 -5.96 19.24 -4.08
CA GLY A 123 -6.20 20.43 -3.25
C GLY A 123 -6.42 20.06 -1.79
N ARG A 124 -7.26 19.04 -1.55
CA ARG A 124 -7.47 18.48 -0.20
C ARG A 124 -6.18 17.98 0.43
N PHE A 125 -5.27 17.40 -0.35
CA PHE A 125 -3.99 16.97 0.20
C PHE A 125 -3.14 18.16 0.68
N PHE A 126 -3.13 19.27 -0.06
CA PHE A 126 -2.45 20.50 0.36
C PHE A 126 -3.10 21.11 1.60
N GLU A 127 -4.41 21.21 1.64
CA GLU A 127 -5.15 21.72 2.79
C GLU A 127 -4.81 20.95 4.06
N VAL A 128 -4.78 19.61 3.98
CA VAL A 128 -4.39 18.78 5.12
C VAL A 128 -3.00 19.15 5.62
N ILE A 129 -2.02 19.28 4.72
CA ILE A 129 -0.63 19.59 5.07
C ILE A 129 -0.49 21.02 5.64
N GLU A 130 -1.29 21.96 5.15
CA GLU A 130 -1.37 23.33 5.65
C GLU A 130 -2.03 23.41 7.04
N HIS A 131 -2.94 22.50 7.40
CA HIS A 131 -3.58 22.46 8.73
C HIS A 131 -2.88 21.55 9.74
N ILE A 132 -2.04 20.61 9.30
CA ILE A 132 -1.31 19.71 10.20
C ILE A 132 -0.44 20.54 11.17
N PRO A 133 -0.51 20.28 12.48
CA PRO A 133 0.35 20.93 13.47
C PRO A 133 1.83 20.64 13.21
N ALA A 134 2.71 21.57 13.60
CA ALA A 134 4.15 21.31 13.59
C ALA A 134 4.50 20.11 14.46
N ASP A 135 5.57 19.41 14.09
CA ASP A 135 6.04 18.21 14.79
C ASP A 135 4.97 17.10 14.87
N SER A 136 4.13 16.94 13.84
CA SER A 136 3.19 15.84 13.74
C SER A 136 3.72 14.70 12.87
N ILE A 137 3.11 13.51 13.00
CA ILE A 137 3.40 12.37 12.13
C ILE A 137 2.38 12.38 10.99
N LEU A 138 2.84 12.35 9.74
CA LEU A 138 2.00 12.24 8.55
C LEU A 138 2.10 10.81 7.99
N VAL A 139 1.01 10.06 8.07
CA VAL A 139 0.89 8.74 7.46
C VAL A 139 0.31 8.88 6.06
N ILE A 140 1.11 8.49 5.06
CA ILE A 140 0.74 8.51 3.65
C ILE A 140 0.39 7.07 3.25
N GLY A 141 -0.91 6.83 3.09
CA GLY A 141 -1.45 5.55 2.61
C GLY A 141 -1.48 5.48 1.08
N ASN A 142 -2.53 4.86 0.54
CA ASN A 142 -2.73 4.82 -0.91
C ASN A 142 -3.19 6.17 -1.45
N ILE A 143 -2.29 6.89 -2.10
CA ILE A 143 -2.54 8.16 -2.82
C ILE A 143 -2.09 8.08 -4.29
N VAL A 144 -2.01 6.88 -4.86
CA VAL A 144 -1.45 6.67 -6.22
C VAL A 144 -2.24 7.41 -7.29
N ASP A 145 -3.55 7.58 -7.09
CA ASP A 145 -4.42 8.34 -8.01
C ASP A 145 -4.27 9.86 -7.88
N CYS A 146 -3.57 10.34 -6.85
CA CYS A 146 -3.28 11.76 -6.66
C CYS A 146 -2.09 12.18 -7.52
N ARG A 147 -2.38 12.77 -8.67
CA ARG A 147 -1.35 13.28 -9.60
C ARG A 147 -0.97 14.71 -9.23
N LEU A 148 0.18 14.87 -8.59
CA LEU A 148 0.75 16.19 -8.30
C LEU A 148 1.73 16.64 -9.40
N THR A 149 1.68 17.92 -9.76
CA THR A 149 2.68 18.57 -10.62
C THR A 149 4.00 18.77 -9.88
N GLN A 150 5.08 19.05 -10.61
CA GLN A 150 6.39 19.28 -9.99
C GLN A 150 6.42 20.50 -9.06
N SER A 151 5.68 21.56 -9.37
CA SER A 151 5.56 22.73 -8.51
C SER A 151 4.78 22.42 -7.22
N GLN A 152 3.71 21.64 -7.35
CA GLN A 152 2.93 21.11 -6.22
C GLN A 152 3.81 20.24 -5.31
N TRP A 153 4.65 19.37 -5.89
CA TRP A 153 5.62 18.59 -5.12
C TRP A 153 6.58 19.48 -4.32
N ALA A 154 7.17 20.49 -4.95
CA ALA A 154 8.09 21.39 -4.27
C ALA A 154 7.43 22.13 -3.10
N LYS A 155 6.18 22.61 -3.28
CA LYS A 155 5.41 23.27 -2.22
C LYS A 155 5.15 22.31 -1.05
N LEU A 156 4.67 21.09 -1.34
CA LEU A 156 4.38 20.08 -0.33
C LEU A 156 5.61 19.79 0.55
N MET A 157 6.76 19.58 -0.10
CA MET A 157 8.01 19.25 0.59
C MET A 157 8.49 20.42 1.45
N SER A 158 8.38 21.64 0.95
CA SER A 158 8.72 22.85 1.71
C SER A 158 7.88 22.96 2.98
N THR A 159 6.55 22.75 2.88
CA THR A 159 5.65 22.79 4.04
C THR A 159 5.99 21.70 5.05
N ILE A 160 6.17 20.45 4.60
CA ILE A 160 6.55 19.32 5.47
C ILE A 160 7.85 19.62 6.23
N LYS A 161 8.86 20.17 5.53
CA LYS A 161 10.15 20.52 6.14
C LYS A 161 10.02 21.67 7.14
N SER A 162 9.31 22.74 6.78
CA SER A 162 9.12 23.91 7.64
C SER A 162 8.42 23.57 8.96
N LYS A 163 7.45 22.65 8.91
CA LYS A 163 6.67 22.19 10.06
C LYS A 163 7.30 21.00 10.78
N ARG A 164 8.47 20.50 10.33
CA ARG A 164 9.13 19.31 10.89
C ARG A 164 8.19 18.09 10.97
N ILE A 165 7.33 17.93 9.97
CA ILE A 165 6.38 16.81 9.90
C ILE A 165 7.17 15.54 9.60
N PHE A 166 6.98 14.49 10.42
CA PHE A 166 7.63 13.20 10.23
C PHE A 166 6.82 12.31 9.26
N PRO A 167 7.33 11.95 8.08
CA PRO A 167 6.62 11.13 7.11
C PRO A 167 6.65 9.63 7.48
N PHE A 168 5.49 8.99 7.35
CA PHE A 168 5.31 7.54 7.47
C PHE A 168 4.61 7.01 6.23
N PHE A 169 5.29 6.18 5.43
CA PHE A 169 4.73 5.58 4.23
C PHE A 169 4.18 4.18 4.50
N ASP A 170 3.02 3.86 3.93
CA ASP A 170 2.58 2.48 3.76
C ASP A 170 2.51 2.14 2.27
N VAL A 171 3.29 1.13 1.86
CA VAL A 171 3.37 0.64 0.48
C VAL A 171 2.82 -0.79 0.45
N PRO A 172 1.48 -0.96 0.39
CA PRO A 172 0.84 -2.27 0.56
C PRO A 172 0.95 -3.17 -0.68
N CYS A 173 1.12 -2.58 -1.86
CA CYS A 173 1.05 -3.31 -3.13
C CYS A 173 1.81 -2.62 -4.28
N GLN A 174 3.13 -2.46 -4.13
CA GLN A 174 3.99 -1.88 -5.17
C GLN A 174 3.88 -2.64 -6.50
N GLY A 175 3.60 -1.92 -7.59
CA GLY A 175 3.44 -2.39 -8.95
C GLY A 175 2.03 -2.86 -9.31
N LEU A 176 1.08 -2.88 -8.36
CA LEU A 176 -0.31 -3.28 -8.61
C LEU A 176 -1.24 -2.08 -8.81
N ALA A 177 -0.78 -0.84 -8.57
CA ALA A 177 -1.59 0.34 -8.82
C ALA A 177 -1.48 0.77 -10.29
N THR A 178 -0.26 1.09 -10.76
CA THR A 178 -0.01 1.53 -12.15
C THR A 178 0.44 0.41 -13.09
N GLY A 179 0.85 -0.74 -12.55
CA GLY A 179 1.54 -1.78 -13.32
C GLY A 179 3.04 -1.55 -13.44
N ASP A 180 3.55 -0.40 -12.96
CA ASP A 180 4.98 -0.08 -12.89
C ASP A 180 5.46 -0.02 -11.43
N LEU A 181 6.54 -0.74 -11.15
CA LEU A 181 7.14 -0.81 -9.81
C LEU A 181 7.80 0.50 -9.38
N GLU A 182 8.30 1.28 -10.32
CA GLU A 182 9.02 2.53 -10.09
C GLU A 182 8.04 3.70 -9.88
N GLU A 183 6.97 3.74 -10.69
CA GLU A 183 5.94 4.79 -10.62
C GLU A 183 5.19 4.75 -9.28
N ASP A 184 4.81 3.55 -8.82
CA ASP A 184 4.08 3.35 -7.55
C ASP A 184 4.86 3.83 -6.30
N VAL A 185 6.18 4.04 -6.40
CA VAL A 185 7.04 4.52 -5.29
C VAL A 185 7.77 5.82 -5.61
N ARG A 186 7.40 6.51 -6.70
CA ARG A 186 8.02 7.76 -7.14
C ARG A 186 8.04 8.81 -6.03
N LEU A 187 6.92 8.90 -5.29
CA LEU A 187 6.78 9.80 -4.16
C LEU A 187 7.84 9.54 -3.08
N LEU A 188 7.91 8.30 -2.59
CA LEU A 188 8.86 7.92 -1.56
C LEU A 188 10.29 8.20 -2.01
N ARG A 189 10.61 7.95 -3.27
CA ARG A 189 11.94 8.24 -3.83
C ARG A 189 12.25 9.72 -3.90
N TYR A 190 11.24 10.57 -4.11
CA TYR A 190 11.42 12.00 -4.09
C TYR A 190 11.74 12.52 -2.68
N PHE A 191 11.08 11.99 -1.64
CA PHE A 191 11.48 12.23 -0.24
C PHE A 191 12.93 11.78 0.02
N VAL A 192 13.32 10.63 -0.55
CA VAL A 192 14.69 10.14 -0.44
C VAL A 192 15.67 11.11 -1.10
N SER A 193 15.41 11.62 -2.31
CA SER A 193 16.32 12.57 -2.96
C SER A 193 16.49 13.87 -2.19
N LEU A 194 15.46 14.32 -1.46
CA LEU A 194 15.48 15.56 -0.69
C LEU A 194 16.06 15.43 0.72
N GLY A 195 16.57 14.25 1.08
CA GLY A 195 17.23 14.06 2.37
C GLY A 195 16.28 13.80 3.55
N PHE A 196 14.96 13.67 3.34
CA PHE A 196 14.03 13.42 4.45
C PHE A 196 14.34 12.12 5.20
N GLU A 197 14.18 12.19 6.51
CA GLU A 197 13.99 11.03 7.39
C GLU A 197 12.53 10.60 7.31
N PHE A 198 12.29 9.29 7.26
CA PHE A 198 10.94 8.75 7.19
C PHE A 198 10.91 7.29 7.68
N PHE A 199 9.71 6.83 7.99
CA PHE A 199 9.42 5.41 8.18
C PHE A 199 8.64 4.89 6.96
N CYS A 200 8.91 3.66 6.54
CA CYS A 200 8.15 2.99 5.49
C CYS A 200 7.81 1.55 5.87
N SER A 201 6.53 1.24 5.88
CA SER A 201 5.99 -0.12 5.88
C SER A 201 5.86 -0.57 4.42
N GLN A 202 6.69 -1.53 4.01
CA GLN A 202 6.58 -2.17 2.70
C GLN A 202 5.92 -3.52 2.86
N SER A 203 4.79 -3.71 2.18
CA SER A 203 4.19 -5.03 2.03
C SER A 203 4.47 -5.57 0.63
N LEU A 204 5.12 -6.71 0.63
CA LEU A 204 5.13 -7.64 -0.48
C LEU A 204 4.03 -8.67 -0.29
N SER A 205 3.03 -8.52 0.59
CA SER A 205 2.05 -9.59 0.84
C SER A 205 1.19 -9.95 -0.37
N LYS A 206 0.61 -8.94 -1.02
CA LYS A 206 -0.17 -9.10 -2.26
C LYS A 206 0.69 -9.51 -3.46
N ASN A 207 2.01 -9.34 -3.35
CA ASN A 207 2.97 -9.74 -4.38
C ASN A 207 3.62 -11.13 -4.09
N PHE A 208 3.86 -11.47 -2.82
CA PHE A 208 4.76 -12.52 -2.30
C PHE A 208 4.56 -12.96 -0.82
N GLY A 209 3.67 -12.34 -0.03
CA GLY A 209 3.42 -12.73 1.38
C GLY A 209 4.26 -12.07 2.49
N ILE A 210 5.06 -11.01 2.23
CA ILE A 210 6.18 -10.62 3.14
C ILE A 210 6.15 -9.14 3.50
N TYR A 211 6.62 -8.78 4.69
CA TYR A 211 6.60 -7.42 5.22
C TYR A 211 8.02 -6.95 5.54
N GLY A 212 8.36 -5.73 5.11
CA GLY A 212 9.63 -5.06 5.35
C GLY A 212 9.43 -3.69 5.98
N VAL A 213 10.25 -3.36 6.97
CA VAL A 213 10.38 -2.00 7.52
C VAL A 213 11.58 -1.36 6.87
N VAL A 214 11.44 -0.14 6.33
CA VAL A 214 12.55 0.68 5.83
C VAL A 214 12.56 2.00 6.58
N TRP A 215 13.69 2.32 7.20
CA TRP A 215 13.91 3.60 7.86
C TRP A 215 15.20 4.23 7.36
N ARG A 216 15.18 5.54 7.13
CA ARG A 216 16.32 6.34 6.71
C ARG A 216 16.72 7.34 7.79
N ARG A 217 18.03 7.45 8.04
CA ARG A 217 18.63 8.34 9.03
C ARG A 217 19.72 9.23 8.45
N GLU A 218 19.87 10.41 9.03
CA GLU A 218 21.10 11.22 8.98
C GLU A 218 22.13 10.76 10.05
N GLN A 219 23.43 10.71 9.73
CA GLN A 219 24.48 10.27 10.67
C GLN A 219 24.49 11.13 11.95
N GLY A 220 24.64 10.55 13.15
CA GLY A 220 24.70 11.37 14.38
C GLY A 220 24.62 10.64 15.74
N ASN A 221 23.43 10.32 16.25
CA ASN A 221 23.25 9.94 17.67
C ASN A 221 23.33 8.43 17.97
N GLY A 222 24.17 8.04 18.94
CA GLY A 222 24.27 6.67 19.48
C GLY A 222 22.99 6.14 20.17
N GLU A 223 22.10 7.01 20.63
CA GLU A 223 20.87 6.69 21.39
C GLU A 223 19.85 5.85 20.60
N LEU A 224 19.78 6.04 19.29
CA LEU A 224 18.89 5.29 18.38
C LEU A 224 19.32 3.82 18.22
N SER A 225 20.62 3.54 18.33
CA SER A 225 21.16 2.17 18.36
C SER A 225 20.63 1.41 19.59
N CYS A 226 20.56 2.10 20.73
CA CYS A 226 20.02 1.55 21.97
C CYS A 226 18.51 1.33 21.88
N LEU A 227 17.76 2.27 21.29
CA LEU A 227 16.31 2.10 21.08
C LEU A 227 15.99 0.93 20.15
N LEU A 228 16.76 0.79 19.06
CA LEU A 228 16.67 -0.37 18.16
C LEU A 228 17.09 -1.69 18.83
N CYS A 229 17.84 -1.65 19.93
CA CYS A 229 18.17 -2.80 20.78
C CYS A 229 17.09 -3.09 21.82
N ILE A 230 16.48 -2.09 22.45
CA ILE A 230 15.32 -2.28 23.35
C ILE A 230 14.16 -2.88 22.57
N LEU A 231 13.95 -2.36 21.37
CA LEU A 231 12.99 -2.94 20.47
C LEU A 231 13.37 -4.37 20.06
N LYS A 232 14.67 -4.76 19.93
CA LYS A 232 15.04 -6.19 19.75
C LYS A 232 14.41 -7.07 20.83
N LEU A 233 14.40 -6.65 22.09
CA LEU A 233 13.83 -7.44 23.19
C LEU A 233 12.31 -7.61 23.05
N ILE A 234 11.58 -6.51 22.77
CA ILE A 234 10.13 -6.56 22.49
C ILE A 234 9.85 -7.39 21.21
N TRP A 235 10.75 -7.32 20.25
CA TRP A 235 10.68 -7.97 18.95
C TRP A 235 11.07 -9.45 18.95
N GLY A 236 11.63 -9.98 20.04
CA GLY A 236 11.89 -11.41 20.24
C GLY A 236 10.62 -12.22 20.56
N LEU A 237 9.54 -11.54 20.95
CA LEU A 237 8.26 -12.18 21.31
C LEU A 237 7.46 -12.69 20.09
N TYR A 238 7.75 -12.16 18.90
CA TYR A 238 7.18 -12.64 17.63
C TYR A 238 8.25 -13.46 16.89
N TYR A 239 8.34 -14.75 17.21
CA TYR A 239 9.33 -15.67 16.63
C TYR A 239 9.18 -15.82 15.10
N SER A 240 10.34 -15.82 14.44
CA SER A 240 10.66 -16.22 13.06
C SER A 240 9.65 -15.90 11.95
N ALA A 241 9.98 -14.89 11.13
CA ALA A 241 9.48 -14.83 9.76
C ALA A 241 9.94 -16.10 8.99
N PHE A 242 9.02 -16.71 8.26
CA PHE A 242 9.14 -17.97 7.50
C PHE A 242 10.53 -18.24 6.87
N CYS A 243 11.09 -19.43 7.12
CA CYS A 243 12.34 -19.96 6.51
C CYS A 243 12.31 -20.03 4.97
N TYR A 244 11.13 -19.93 4.34
CA TYR A 244 10.99 -19.89 2.87
C TYR A 244 11.61 -18.64 2.21
N CYS A 245 12.16 -17.71 2.99
CA CYS A 245 12.69 -16.45 2.47
C CYS A 245 14.06 -16.55 1.76
N ASN A 246 14.72 -17.72 1.80
CA ASN A 246 16.10 -17.89 1.33
C ASN A 246 16.34 -17.54 -0.15
N LYS A 247 15.35 -17.71 -1.04
CA LYS A 247 15.47 -17.45 -2.50
C LYS A 247 14.63 -16.31 -3.07
N ILE A 248 13.97 -15.52 -2.22
CA ILE A 248 13.28 -14.32 -2.69
C ILE A 248 14.21 -13.29 -3.37
N PRO A 249 15.52 -13.16 -3.05
CA PRO A 249 16.41 -12.27 -3.79
C PRO A 249 16.50 -12.62 -5.29
N GLU A 250 16.54 -13.91 -5.65
CA GLU A 250 16.44 -14.35 -7.05
C GLU A 250 15.05 -14.02 -7.63
N MET A 251 14.00 -14.17 -6.83
CA MET A 251 12.62 -13.83 -7.19
C MET A 251 12.42 -12.32 -7.44
N ILE A 252 13.15 -11.46 -6.72
CA ILE A 252 13.16 -10.00 -6.89
C ILE A 252 14.05 -9.60 -8.09
N ASN A 253 15.14 -10.32 -8.34
CA ASN A 253 16.04 -10.06 -9.48
C ASN A 253 15.48 -10.48 -10.85
N LEU A 254 14.39 -11.26 -10.90
CA LEU A 254 13.62 -11.57 -12.12
C LEU A 254 12.78 -10.37 -12.63
N LYS A 255 13.36 -9.16 -12.59
CA LYS A 255 12.71 -7.86 -12.88
C LYS A 255 11.95 -7.84 -14.21
N ARG A 256 12.51 -8.40 -15.28
CA ARG A 256 11.90 -8.30 -16.63
C ARG A 256 10.60 -9.10 -16.76
N ARG A 257 10.60 -10.38 -16.33
CA ARG A 257 9.40 -11.23 -16.37
C ARG A 257 8.35 -10.77 -15.36
N LYS A 258 8.77 -10.20 -14.23
CA LYS A 258 7.88 -9.65 -13.20
C LYS A 258 7.18 -8.38 -13.67
N LYS A 259 7.89 -7.43 -14.29
CA LYS A 259 7.27 -6.22 -14.86
C LYS A 259 6.21 -6.58 -15.91
N GLN A 260 6.52 -7.53 -16.81
CA GLN A 260 5.55 -8.01 -17.79
C GLN A 260 4.33 -8.71 -17.15
N SER A 261 4.55 -9.56 -16.14
CA SER A 261 3.45 -10.23 -15.43
C SER A 261 2.57 -9.27 -14.63
N LEU A 262 3.15 -8.26 -13.96
CA LEU A 262 2.38 -7.27 -13.19
C LEU A 262 1.59 -6.35 -14.11
N LYS A 263 2.23 -5.88 -15.19
CA LYS A 263 1.57 -5.06 -16.21
C LYS A 263 0.35 -5.80 -16.80
N ALA A 264 0.52 -7.06 -17.18
CA ALA A 264 -0.59 -7.87 -17.68
C ALA A 264 -1.72 -8.06 -16.65
N VAL A 265 -1.40 -8.17 -15.36
CA VAL A 265 -2.42 -8.23 -14.30
C VAL A 265 -3.19 -6.91 -14.19
N VAL A 266 -2.49 -5.78 -14.21
CA VAL A 266 -3.11 -4.45 -14.16
C VAL A 266 -3.94 -4.18 -15.42
N GLU A 267 -3.43 -4.50 -16.61
CA GLU A 267 -4.17 -4.42 -17.88
C GLU A 267 -5.47 -5.24 -17.81
N ASN A 268 -5.41 -6.47 -17.30
CA ASN A 268 -6.62 -7.29 -17.11
C ASN A 268 -7.62 -6.65 -16.12
N ILE A 269 -7.15 -6.04 -15.03
CA ILE A 269 -8.02 -5.34 -14.07
C ILE A 269 -8.67 -4.13 -14.74
N MET A 270 -7.92 -3.36 -15.52
CA MET A 270 -8.46 -2.21 -16.26
C MET A 270 -9.49 -2.65 -17.32
N LEU A 271 -9.26 -3.76 -18.01
CA LEU A 271 -10.24 -4.34 -18.93
C LEU A 271 -11.53 -4.76 -18.21
N VAL A 272 -11.43 -5.33 -17.01
CA VAL A 272 -12.59 -5.68 -16.20
C VAL A 272 -13.35 -4.42 -15.76
N LYS A 273 -12.63 -3.38 -15.31
CA LYS A 273 -13.21 -2.07 -14.96
C LYS A 273 -13.97 -1.45 -16.13
N GLU A 274 -13.37 -1.42 -17.32
CA GLU A 274 -14.03 -0.94 -18.55
C GLU A 274 -15.28 -1.74 -18.90
N LYS A 275 -15.23 -3.08 -18.79
CA LYS A 275 -16.41 -3.93 -19.03
C LYS A 275 -17.53 -3.68 -18.03
N VAL A 276 -17.21 -3.44 -16.76
CA VAL A 276 -18.21 -3.09 -15.73
C VAL A 276 -18.85 -1.75 -16.07
N LYS A 277 -18.04 -0.73 -16.38
CA LYS A 277 -18.51 0.60 -16.80
C LYS A 277 -19.46 0.50 -18.00
N GLU A 278 -19.05 -0.21 -19.04
CA GLU A 278 -19.83 -0.34 -20.27
C GLU A 278 -21.14 -1.11 -20.04
N LYS A 279 -21.13 -2.16 -19.23
CA LYS A 279 -22.36 -2.90 -18.88
C LYS A 279 -23.35 -2.05 -18.10
N LEU A 280 -22.88 -1.25 -17.14
CA LEU A 280 -23.74 -0.32 -16.40
C LEU A 280 -24.33 0.75 -17.34
N ARG A 281 -23.54 1.23 -18.30
CA ARG A 281 -24.02 2.14 -19.36
C ARG A 281 -25.11 1.50 -20.22
N LEU A 282 -24.90 0.26 -20.68
CA LEU A 282 -25.86 -0.47 -21.52
C LEU A 282 -27.15 -0.81 -20.77
N LEU A 283 -27.09 -1.07 -19.47
CA LEU A 283 -28.26 -1.25 -18.61
C LEU A 283 -29.03 0.06 -18.35
N GLY A 284 -28.48 1.21 -18.74
CA GLY A 284 -29.07 2.51 -18.43
C GLY A 284 -29.03 2.85 -16.94
N THR A 285 -28.04 2.33 -16.20
CA THR A 285 -27.91 2.63 -14.77
C THR A 285 -27.73 4.13 -14.55
N PRO A 286 -28.57 4.77 -13.71
CA PRO A 286 -28.50 6.20 -13.44
C PRO A 286 -27.10 6.65 -12.95
N GLY A 287 -26.71 7.88 -13.33
CA GLY A 287 -25.44 8.50 -12.94
C GLY A 287 -24.27 8.23 -13.89
N SER A 288 -23.10 8.79 -13.56
CA SER A 288 -21.85 8.60 -14.31
C SER A 288 -20.97 7.54 -13.64
N TRP A 289 -20.48 6.59 -14.44
CA TRP A 289 -19.63 5.49 -13.98
C TRP A 289 -18.17 5.61 -14.47
N ASN A 290 -17.78 6.78 -14.98
CA ASN A 290 -16.42 7.03 -15.51
C ASN A 290 -15.33 6.87 -14.46
N HIS A 291 -15.63 7.22 -13.21
CA HIS A 291 -14.74 7.09 -12.07
C HIS A 291 -14.22 5.66 -11.85
N ILE A 292 -14.93 4.62 -12.32
CA ILE A 292 -14.47 3.22 -12.22
C ILE A 292 -13.13 3.02 -12.94
N THR A 293 -12.98 3.66 -14.10
CA THR A 293 -11.82 3.48 -14.99
C THR A 293 -10.74 4.54 -14.76
N GLU A 294 -11.07 5.63 -14.07
CA GLU A 294 -10.11 6.66 -13.64
C GLU A 294 -9.33 6.24 -12.39
N GLN A 295 -9.91 5.38 -11.55
CA GLN A 295 -9.25 4.84 -10.36
C GLN A 295 -8.23 3.75 -10.72
N SER A 296 -7.01 3.84 -10.17
CA SER A 296 -5.97 2.84 -10.36
C SER A 296 -6.07 1.70 -9.35
N GLY A 297 -5.35 0.62 -9.65
CA GLY A 297 -5.21 -0.50 -8.74
C GLY A 297 -6.36 -1.51 -8.70
N THR A 298 -6.19 -2.47 -7.79
CA THR A 298 -7.04 -3.67 -7.67
C THR A 298 -8.44 -3.41 -7.14
N HIS A 299 -8.61 -2.33 -6.39
CA HIS A 299 -9.88 -1.93 -5.79
C HIS A 299 -10.35 -0.62 -6.42
N GLY A 300 -11.62 -0.30 -6.25
CA GLY A 300 -12.16 1.03 -6.51
C GLY A 300 -13.44 1.24 -5.72
N TYR A 301 -13.96 2.44 -5.75
CA TYR A 301 -15.19 2.85 -5.08
C TYR A 301 -16.30 3.01 -6.12
N LEU A 302 -17.47 2.42 -5.83
CA LEU A 302 -18.67 2.50 -6.66
C LEU A 302 -19.58 3.67 -6.26
N GLU A 303 -19.31 4.29 -5.10
CA GLU A 303 -20.11 5.38 -4.52
C GLU A 303 -21.59 5.01 -4.30
N LEU A 304 -21.81 3.75 -3.95
CA LEU A 304 -23.11 3.26 -3.52
C LEU A 304 -23.41 3.70 -2.08
N ASN A 305 -24.64 4.15 -1.84
CA ASN A 305 -25.10 4.48 -0.50
C ASN A 305 -25.29 3.23 0.38
N HIS A 306 -25.44 3.42 1.69
CA HIS A 306 -25.55 2.30 2.63
C HIS A 306 -26.73 1.36 2.34
N GLN A 307 -27.87 1.89 1.88
CA GLN A 307 -29.05 1.08 1.56
C GLN A 307 -28.81 0.21 0.32
N GLN A 308 -28.19 0.77 -0.72
CA GLN A 308 -27.79 0.05 -1.93
C GLN A 308 -26.79 -1.07 -1.60
N VAL A 309 -25.79 -0.79 -0.76
CA VAL A 309 -24.84 -1.80 -0.29
C VAL A 309 -25.53 -2.91 0.50
N GLU A 310 -26.46 -2.56 1.41
CA GLU A 310 -27.23 -3.56 2.14
C GLU A 310 -28.09 -4.43 1.24
N PHE A 311 -28.72 -3.86 0.21
CA PHE A 311 -29.47 -4.63 -0.78
C PHE A 311 -28.57 -5.64 -1.50
N LEU A 312 -27.39 -5.21 -1.96
CA LEU A 312 -26.43 -6.09 -2.60
C LEU A 312 -26.04 -7.27 -1.69
N ILE A 313 -25.82 -7.01 -0.40
CA ILE A 313 -25.45 -8.05 0.57
C ILE A 313 -26.64 -8.99 0.86
N LYS A 314 -27.79 -8.43 1.25
CA LYS A 314 -28.94 -9.20 1.78
C LYS A 314 -29.76 -9.90 0.69
N LYS A 315 -29.87 -9.30 -0.50
CA LYS A 315 -30.74 -9.78 -1.59
C LYS A 315 -29.98 -10.41 -2.75
N LYS A 316 -28.76 -9.92 -3.03
CA LYS A 316 -27.95 -10.38 -4.16
C LYS A 316 -26.72 -11.18 -3.72
N HIS A 317 -26.48 -11.33 -2.42
CA HIS A 317 -25.31 -12.04 -1.87
C HIS A 317 -23.97 -11.55 -2.45
N ILE A 318 -23.88 -10.25 -2.74
CA ILE A 318 -22.66 -9.57 -3.16
C ILE A 318 -22.09 -8.81 -1.95
N TYR A 319 -20.96 -9.31 -1.45
CA TYR A 319 -20.35 -8.80 -0.22
C TYR A 319 -19.29 -7.74 -0.53
N ILE A 320 -19.65 -6.48 -0.29
CA ILE A 320 -18.74 -5.34 -0.34
C ILE A 320 -18.81 -4.58 1.00
N PRO A 321 -17.75 -3.86 1.42
CA PRO A 321 -17.79 -3.07 2.64
C PRO A 321 -18.75 -1.89 2.51
N LYS A 322 -19.18 -1.34 3.66
CA LYS A 322 -20.15 -0.24 3.74
C LYS A 322 -19.74 1.04 3.02
N ASN A 323 -18.44 1.23 2.75
CA ASN A 323 -17.91 2.37 1.99
C ASN A 323 -17.95 2.14 0.47
N SER A 324 -18.69 1.14 -0.03
CA SER A 324 -18.83 0.80 -1.45
C SER A 324 -17.56 0.36 -2.17
N ARG A 325 -16.48 0.06 -1.43
CA ARG A 325 -15.21 -0.40 -2.01
C ARG A 325 -15.36 -1.79 -2.62
N ILE A 326 -15.14 -1.92 -3.92
CA ILE A 326 -15.17 -3.20 -4.61
C ILE A 326 -13.76 -3.67 -5.00
N ASN A 327 -13.53 -4.99 -4.95
CA ASN A 327 -12.32 -5.62 -5.46
C ASN A 327 -12.56 -6.13 -6.89
N PHE A 328 -12.07 -5.42 -7.89
CA PHE A 328 -12.25 -5.79 -9.31
C PHE A 328 -11.54 -7.08 -9.69
N THR A 329 -10.54 -7.53 -8.91
CA THR A 329 -9.87 -8.82 -9.16
C THR A 329 -10.78 -10.03 -8.91
N CYS A 330 -11.95 -9.82 -8.29
CA CYS A 330 -12.94 -10.84 -8.03
C CYS A 330 -14.00 -10.98 -9.15
N ILE A 331 -14.02 -10.04 -10.08
CA ILE A 331 -14.96 -10.02 -11.20
C ILE A 331 -14.33 -10.78 -12.38
N ASN A 332 -15.11 -11.67 -12.99
CA ASN A 332 -14.72 -12.51 -14.12
C ASN A 332 -15.89 -12.68 -15.09
N ALA A 333 -15.64 -13.36 -16.21
CA ALA A 333 -16.65 -13.54 -17.27
C ALA A 333 -17.92 -14.26 -16.82
N ARG A 334 -17.88 -15.05 -15.74
CA ARG A 334 -19.05 -15.81 -15.24
C ARG A 334 -19.95 -14.98 -14.33
N ASN A 335 -19.40 -13.98 -13.63
CA ASN A 335 -20.14 -13.20 -12.62
C ASN A 335 -20.37 -11.74 -12.98
N ILE A 336 -19.69 -11.21 -14.00
CA ILE A 336 -19.78 -9.78 -14.35
C ILE A 336 -21.20 -9.33 -14.69
N ASP A 337 -21.98 -10.18 -15.38
CA ASP A 337 -23.37 -9.88 -15.73
C ASP A 337 -24.24 -9.79 -14.49
N TYR A 338 -24.15 -10.80 -13.62
CA TYR A 338 -24.88 -10.82 -12.36
C TYR A 338 -24.55 -9.62 -11.47
N ILE A 339 -23.27 -9.26 -11.36
CA ILE A 339 -22.82 -8.13 -10.56
C ILE A 339 -23.35 -6.81 -11.11
N THR A 340 -23.22 -6.59 -12.42
CA THR A 340 -23.65 -5.32 -13.05
C THR A 340 -25.17 -5.14 -13.03
N GLN A 341 -25.93 -6.22 -13.25
CA GLN A 341 -27.39 -6.22 -13.08
C GLN A 341 -27.79 -5.94 -11.63
N SER A 342 -27.13 -6.57 -10.67
CA SER A 342 -27.40 -6.37 -9.24
C SER A 342 -27.11 -4.93 -8.79
N ILE A 343 -26.03 -4.33 -9.30
CA ILE A 343 -25.70 -2.91 -9.05
C ILE A 343 -26.79 -2.01 -9.66
N HIS A 344 -27.21 -2.27 -10.90
CA HIS A 344 -28.28 -1.53 -11.54
C HIS A 344 -29.57 -1.56 -10.71
N GLU A 345 -30.02 -2.75 -10.32
CA GLU A 345 -31.20 -2.91 -9.47
C GLU A 345 -31.07 -2.18 -8.13
N ALA A 346 -29.91 -2.26 -7.48
CA ALA A 346 -29.65 -1.55 -6.22
C ALA A 346 -29.84 -0.04 -6.38
N VAL A 347 -29.30 0.54 -7.46
CA VAL A 347 -29.40 1.97 -7.76
C VAL A 347 -30.85 2.37 -8.05
N MET A 348 -31.58 1.57 -8.83
CA MET A 348 -32.98 1.84 -9.17
C MET A 348 -33.94 1.75 -7.96
N LEU A 349 -33.63 0.91 -6.97
CA LEU A 349 -34.48 0.73 -5.77
C LEU A 349 -34.44 1.90 -4.78
N THR A 350 -33.49 2.82 -4.95
CA THR A 350 -33.26 3.94 -4.02
C THR A 350 -33.43 5.31 -4.69
N GLN A 351 -33.94 5.33 -5.92
CA GLN A 351 -34.62 6.49 -6.50
C GLN A 351 -36.07 6.52 -6.01
#